data_AF-A0A519ELV4-F1
#
_entry.id   AF-A0A519ELV4-F1
#
_cell.length_a   1.000
_cell.length_b   1.000
_cell.length_c   1.000
_cell.angle_alpha   90.00
_cell.angle_beta   90.00
_cell.angle_gamma   90.00
#
_symmetry.space_group_name_H-M   'P 1'
#
loop_
_entity.id
_entity.type
_entity.pdbx_description
1 polymer ?
#
loop_
_entity_poly.entity_id
_entity_poly.type
_entity_poly.pdbx_seq_one_letter_code
_entity_poly.pdbx_strand_id
1 'polypeptide(L)'
;MAWQREYVQAGLAPKPPSPVRWLLIVVLAGAAAVLMFLLYVVVPELQALNVWALTASPLVVAILALAARVHAYGGALDEYRLLQERSRLAQVAWGEWGQRYMAAMAGLVLLPEHLSAVAMMKPPHTPVPHSGKARRIVGLPKGRKGRAVAGLAQLMGSLSTVLAPLPPSESLSVTVLTDAPQDEHPALADACQQHLSDLTPSSTLAGVHVTSQLSFTWMEETLKTPRDAVELIIIVQAHGKDAYSDGLAAILLCPDTVAKAHKLPIAARLLRPMPLDVDSLETDFTTFLQIQAKAR
;
A
#
# COMPACT_ATOMS: atom_id res chain seq x y z
N MET A 1 11.96 3.49 10.26
CA MET A 1 11.89 3.96 8.86
C MET A 1 10.44 4.01 8.45
N ALA A 2 9.79 5.16 8.70
CA ALA A 2 8.39 5.40 8.36
C ALA A 2 8.13 5.34 6.84
N TRP A 3 6.86 5.36 6.43
CA TRP A 3 6.49 5.46 5.02
C TRP A 3 7.13 6.71 4.38
N GLN A 4 8.12 6.52 3.52
CA GLN A 4 8.85 7.61 2.88
C GLN A 4 8.06 8.14 1.68
N ARG A 5 7.40 9.27 1.87
CA ARG A 5 6.69 9.96 0.80
C ARG A 5 7.55 11.10 0.26
N GLU A 6 8.06 10.93 -0.96
CA GLU A 6 8.72 12.02 -1.67
C GLU A 6 7.67 12.98 -2.26
N TYR A 7 7.72 14.24 -1.84
CA TYR A 7 6.87 15.28 -2.39
C TYR A 7 7.54 15.89 -3.61
N VAL A 8 7.02 15.59 -4.80
CA VAL A 8 7.34 16.38 -5.99
C VAL A 8 6.59 17.70 -5.88
N GLN A 9 7.27 18.72 -5.37
CA GLN A 9 6.72 20.08 -5.34
C GLN A 9 6.79 20.66 -6.76
N ALA A 10 5.62 20.82 -7.39
CA ALA A 10 5.53 21.70 -8.54
C ALA A 10 5.87 23.12 -8.05
N GLY A 11 6.91 23.74 -8.61
CA GLY A 11 7.29 25.12 -8.27
C GLY A 11 6.21 26.15 -8.64
N LEU A 12 6.53 27.45 -8.60
CA LEU A 12 5.57 28.46 -9.04
C LEU A 12 5.29 28.35 -10.54
N ALA A 13 4.03 28.57 -10.94
CA ALA A 13 3.63 28.60 -12.34
C ALA A 13 4.44 29.66 -13.11
N PRO A 14 4.94 29.35 -14.31
CA PRO A 14 5.74 30.30 -15.09
C PRO A 14 4.89 31.52 -15.45
N LYS A 15 5.49 32.71 -15.35
CA LYS A 15 4.79 33.95 -15.66
C LYS A 15 4.60 34.09 -17.18
N PRO A 16 3.35 34.25 -17.67
CA PRO A 16 3.09 34.41 -19.09
C PRO A 16 3.73 35.69 -19.64
N PRO A 17 4.16 35.70 -20.92
CA PRO A 17 4.57 36.93 -21.57
C PRO A 17 3.39 37.89 -21.61
N SER A 18 3.57 39.10 -21.08
CA SER A 18 2.50 40.09 -21.03
C SER A 18 2.21 40.63 -22.44
N PRO A 19 0.98 40.52 -22.97
CA PRO A 19 0.67 40.92 -24.34
C PRO A 19 0.87 42.43 -24.54
N VAL A 20 0.51 43.24 -23.54
CA VAL A 20 0.63 44.71 -23.59
C VAL A 20 2.08 45.18 -23.75
N ARG A 21 3.03 44.59 -23.00
CA ARG A 21 4.44 45.00 -23.10
C ARG A 21 5.05 44.65 -24.45
N TRP A 22 4.70 43.48 -24.99
CA TRP A 22 5.20 43.06 -26.31
C TRP A 22 4.58 43.86 -27.45
N LEU A 23 3.31 44.24 -27.34
CA LEU A 23 2.68 45.16 -28.29
C LEU A 23 3.40 46.52 -28.29
N LEU A 24 3.71 47.07 -27.12
CA LEU A 24 4.48 48.32 -27.00
C LEU A 24 5.88 48.19 -27.64
N ILE A 25 6.57 47.07 -27.44
CA ILE A 25 7.89 46.81 -28.07
C ILE A 25 7.77 46.76 -29.59
N VAL A 26 6.73 46.11 -30.14
CA VAL A 26 6.51 46.05 -31.59
C VAL A 26 6.19 47.44 -32.17
N VAL A 27 5.34 48.22 -31.48
CA VAL A 27 5.05 49.61 -31.89
C VAL A 27 6.32 50.47 -31.88
N LEU A 28 7.14 50.35 -30.83
CA LEU A 28 8.40 51.08 -30.71
C LEU A 28 9.40 50.66 -31.80
N ALA A 29 9.48 49.36 -32.10
CA ALA A 29 10.30 48.83 -33.18
C ALA A 29 9.85 49.34 -34.55
N GLY A 30 8.54 49.48 -34.78
CA GLY A 30 7.98 50.11 -35.98
C GLY A 30 8.37 51.59 -36.11
N ALA A 31 8.27 52.35 -35.01
CA ALA A 31 8.72 53.74 -34.98
C ALA A 31 10.24 53.85 -35.26
N ALA A 32 11.05 52.97 -34.67
CA ALA A 32 12.49 52.90 -34.92
C ALA A 32 12.81 52.55 -36.39
N ALA A 33 12.05 51.66 -37.02
CA ALA A 33 12.20 51.33 -38.44
C ALA A 33 11.95 52.55 -39.34
N VAL A 34 10.91 53.35 -39.05
CA VAL A 34 10.64 54.61 -39.76
C VAL A 34 11.78 55.61 -39.55
N LEU A 35 12.27 55.75 -38.31
CA LEU A 35 13.39 56.64 -38.02
C LEU A 35 14.67 56.21 -38.75
N MET A 36 14.96 54.91 -38.80
CA MET A 36 16.11 54.36 -39.55
C MET A 36 15.99 54.64 -41.05
N PHE A 37 14.78 54.59 -41.62
CA PHE A 37 14.55 54.96 -43.01
C PHE A 37 14.81 56.45 -43.26
N LEU A 38 14.31 57.33 -42.38
CA LEU A 38 14.58 58.76 -42.48
C LEU A 38 16.08 59.07 -42.38
N LEU A 39 16.78 58.40 -41.45
CA LEU A 39 18.23 58.56 -41.28
C LEU A 39 19.00 58.11 -42.53
N TYR A 40 18.59 57.00 -43.15
CA TYR A 40 19.16 56.50 -44.40
C TYR A 40 19.06 57.52 -45.55
N VAL A 41 17.95 58.25 -45.64
CA VAL A 41 17.76 59.29 -46.67
C VAL A 41 18.65 60.50 -46.44
N VAL A 42 18.83 60.89 -45.17
CA VAL A 42 19.54 62.13 -44.79
C VAL A 42 21.07 61.94 -44.75
N VAL A 43 21.56 60.75 -44.42
CA VAL A 43 23.00 60.51 -44.21
C VAL A 43 23.59 59.72 -45.39
N PRO A 44 24.46 60.33 -46.21
CA PRO A 44 24.99 59.69 -47.43
C PRO A 44 25.90 58.49 -47.14
N GLU A 45 26.58 58.46 -45.99
CA GLU A 45 27.42 57.32 -45.57
C GLU A 45 26.61 56.02 -45.36
N LEU A 46 25.35 56.14 -44.96
CA LEU A 46 24.44 55.01 -44.72
C LEU A 46 23.87 54.42 -46.03
N GLN A 47 23.96 55.16 -47.15
CA GLN A 47 23.47 54.71 -48.46
C GLN A 47 24.30 53.57 -49.07
N ALA A 48 25.49 53.30 -48.53
CA ALA A 48 26.29 52.12 -48.86
C ALA A 48 25.65 50.81 -48.39
N LEU A 49 24.72 50.85 -47.43
CA LEU A 49 24.01 49.68 -46.90
C LEU A 49 22.69 49.43 -47.66
N ASN A 50 22.22 48.19 -47.62
CA ASN A 50 20.91 47.83 -48.18
C ASN A 50 19.78 48.46 -47.33
N VAL A 51 18.99 49.33 -47.96
CA VAL A 51 17.87 50.04 -47.32
C VAL A 51 16.87 49.10 -46.65
N TRP A 52 16.55 47.96 -47.27
CA TRP A 52 15.61 47.00 -46.73
C TRP A 52 16.15 46.32 -45.47
N ALA A 53 17.44 45.98 -45.47
CA ALA A 53 18.08 45.35 -44.32
C ALA A 53 18.17 46.31 -43.13
N LEU A 54 18.56 47.56 -43.37
CA LEU A 54 18.72 48.57 -42.32
C LEU A 54 17.37 48.91 -41.67
N THR A 55 16.34 49.14 -42.48
CA THR A 55 15.01 49.56 -42.01
C THR A 55 14.21 48.42 -41.38
N ALA A 56 14.34 47.19 -41.89
CA ALA A 56 13.64 46.04 -41.32
C ALA A 56 14.29 45.52 -40.03
N SER A 57 15.59 45.83 -39.79
CA SER A 57 16.35 45.27 -38.67
C SER A 57 15.68 45.40 -37.28
N PRO A 58 15.09 46.55 -36.88
CA PRO A 58 14.50 46.68 -35.55
C PRO A 58 13.27 45.78 -35.38
N LEU A 59 12.49 45.62 -36.45
CA LEU A 59 11.30 44.76 -36.45
C LEU A 59 11.69 43.28 -36.39
N VAL A 60 12.71 42.87 -37.16
CA VAL A 60 13.23 41.50 -37.14
C VAL A 60 13.75 41.14 -35.76
N VAL A 61 14.53 42.02 -35.12
CA VAL A 61 15.03 41.80 -33.75
C VAL A 61 13.88 41.66 -32.75
N ALA A 62 12.86 42.51 -32.82
CA ALA A 62 11.69 42.43 -31.95
C ALA A 62 10.93 41.11 -32.11
N ILE A 63 10.74 40.64 -33.36
CA ILE A 63 10.09 39.36 -33.66
C ILE A 63 10.92 38.18 -33.11
N LEU A 64 12.23 38.16 -33.33
CA LEU A 64 13.12 37.11 -32.82
C LEU A 64 13.13 37.07 -31.29
N ALA A 65 13.17 38.24 -30.63
CA ALA A 65 13.10 38.34 -29.17
C ALA A 65 11.76 37.80 -28.62
N LEU A 66 10.65 38.13 -29.29
CA LEU A 66 9.33 37.59 -28.93
C LEU A 66 9.29 36.06 -29.11
N ALA A 67 9.77 35.56 -30.24
CA ALA A 67 9.83 34.13 -30.53
C ALA A 67 10.66 33.37 -29.48
N ALA A 68 11.85 33.88 -29.14
CA ALA A 68 12.69 33.31 -28.09
C ALA A 68 11.98 33.31 -26.72
N ARG A 69 11.29 34.40 -26.36
CA ARG A 69 10.56 34.48 -25.10
C ARG A 69 9.37 33.52 -25.05
N VAL A 70 8.62 33.39 -26.15
CA VAL A 70 7.50 32.44 -26.26
C VAL A 70 8.01 31.01 -26.18
N HIS A 71 9.11 30.69 -26.85
CA HIS A 71 9.74 29.37 -26.79
C HIS A 71 10.20 29.03 -25.36
N ALA A 72 10.91 29.94 -24.69
CA ALA A 72 11.35 29.75 -23.31
C ALA A 72 10.16 29.62 -22.33
N TYR A 73 9.10 30.39 -22.54
CA TYR A 73 7.87 30.26 -21.75
C TYR A 73 7.17 28.92 -22.00
N GLY A 74 7.09 28.47 -23.27
CA GLY A 74 6.52 27.19 -23.64
C GLY A 74 7.24 26.02 -22.95
N GLY A 75 8.57 25.98 -23.03
CA GLY A 75 9.37 24.95 -22.34
C GLY A 75 9.14 24.94 -20.82
N ALA A 76 9.15 26.11 -20.18
CA ALA A 76 8.88 26.21 -18.74
C ALA A 76 7.44 25.81 -18.37
N LEU A 77 6.46 26.09 -19.23
CA LEU A 77 5.07 25.70 -19.03
C LEU A 77 4.87 24.19 -19.17
N ASP A 78 5.53 23.58 -20.15
CA ASP A 78 5.48 22.13 -20.36
C ASP A 78 6.12 21.38 -19.19
N GLU A 79 7.28 21.84 -18.71
CA GLU A 79 7.92 21.29 -17.51
C GLU A 79 7.02 21.40 -16.28
N TYR A 80 6.43 22.58 -16.05
CA TYR A 80 5.48 22.79 -14.95
C TYR A 80 4.28 21.84 -15.02
N ARG A 81 3.66 21.69 -16.20
CA ARG A 81 2.53 20.78 -16.41
C ARG A 81 2.92 19.33 -16.19
N LEU A 82 4.10 18.93 -16.65
CA LEU A 82 4.63 17.58 -16.46
C LEU A 82 4.84 17.29 -14.96
N LEU A 83 5.40 18.23 -14.21
CA LEU A 83 5.59 18.10 -12.76
C LEU A 83 4.24 18.02 -12.03
N GLN A 84 3.26 18.84 -12.44
CA GLN A 84 1.92 18.80 -11.86
C GLN A 84 1.23 17.46 -12.11
N GLU A 85 1.33 16.93 -13.33
CA GLU A 85 0.74 15.64 -13.68
C GLU A 85 1.42 14.49 -12.93
N ARG A 86 2.75 14.49 -12.86
CA ARG A 86 3.52 13.51 -12.07
C ARG A 86 3.16 13.56 -10.59
N SER A 87 3.01 14.75 -10.03
CA SER A 87 2.58 14.95 -8.64
C SER A 87 1.18 14.36 -8.40
N ARG A 88 0.24 14.60 -9.33
CA ARG A 88 -1.11 14.05 -9.28
C ARG A 88 -1.11 12.51 -9.37
N LEU A 89 -0.38 11.94 -10.34
CA LEU A 89 -0.28 10.50 -10.51
C LEU A 89 0.39 9.84 -9.29
N ALA A 90 1.46 10.45 -8.77
CA ALA A 90 2.10 9.99 -7.54
C ALA A 90 1.12 10.03 -6.36
N GLN A 91 0.28 11.04 -6.24
CA GLN A 91 -0.75 11.13 -5.19
C GLN A 91 -1.78 10.01 -5.28
N VAL A 92 -2.25 9.68 -6.48
CA VAL A 92 -3.20 8.58 -6.71
C VAL A 92 -2.54 7.24 -6.40
N ALA A 93 -1.36 6.99 -6.97
CA ALA A 93 -0.61 5.76 -6.75
C ALA A 93 -0.27 5.56 -5.26
N TRP A 94 0.08 6.63 -4.54
CA TRP A 94 0.34 6.57 -3.10
C TRP A 94 -0.91 6.27 -2.30
N GLY A 95 -2.05 6.84 -2.70
CA GLY A 95 -3.36 6.53 -2.12
C GLY A 95 -3.72 5.06 -2.30
N GLU A 96 -3.64 4.55 -3.53
CA GLU A 96 -3.91 3.14 -3.84
C GLU A 96 -2.96 2.20 -3.10
N TRP A 97 -1.66 2.54 -3.08
CA TRP A 97 -0.63 1.78 -2.35
C TRP A 97 -0.94 1.69 -0.86
N GLY A 98 -1.30 2.81 -0.22
CA GLY A 98 -1.59 2.87 1.21
C GLY A 98 -2.93 2.24 1.61
N GLN A 99 -3.90 2.23 0.68
CA GLN A 99 -5.21 1.60 0.87
C GLN A 99 -5.21 0.09 0.64
N ARG A 100 -4.09 -0.52 0.20
CA ARG A 100 -4.00 -1.98 0.12
C ARG A 100 -4.17 -2.62 1.49
N TYR A 101 -4.88 -3.73 1.53
CA TYR A 101 -5.23 -4.43 2.77
C TYR A 101 -5.25 -5.95 2.54
N MET A 102 -5.09 -6.70 3.64
CA MET A 102 -5.43 -8.12 3.67
C MET A 102 -6.88 -8.25 4.14
N ALA A 103 -7.72 -8.89 3.32
CA ALA A 103 -9.09 -9.21 3.67
C ALA A 103 -9.11 -10.42 4.60
N ALA A 104 -9.67 -10.26 5.80
CA ALA A 104 -10.00 -11.37 6.67
C ALA A 104 -11.41 -11.87 6.32
N MET A 105 -11.48 -13.09 5.79
CA MET A 105 -12.72 -13.68 5.30
C MET A 105 -13.48 -14.36 6.43
N ALA A 106 -12.76 -15.17 7.20
CA ALA A 106 -13.29 -15.89 8.34
C ALA A 106 -12.18 -16.13 9.38
N GLY A 107 -12.59 -16.33 10.62
CA GLY A 107 -11.69 -16.65 11.71
C GLY A 107 -12.39 -17.52 12.74
N LEU A 108 -11.60 -18.36 13.39
CA LEU A 108 -12.02 -19.26 14.45
C LEU A 108 -11.04 -19.13 15.60
N VAL A 109 -11.55 -19.07 16.82
CA VAL A 109 -10.74 -19.02 18.03
C VAL A 109 -11.31 -20.03 19.01
N LEU A 110 -10.47 -20.92 19.51
CA LEU A 110 -10.78 -21.89 20.57
C LEU A 110 -9.89 -21.58 21.77
N LEU A 111 -10.51 -21.01 22.80
CA LEU A 111 -9.88 -20.72 24.08
C LEU A 111 -10.27 -21.77 25.13
N PRO A 112 -9.53 -21.85 26.25
CA PRO A 112 -9.95 -22.61 27.42
C PRO A 112 -11.37 -22.22 27.84
N GLU A 113 -12.14 -23.17 28.35
CA GLU A 113 -13.54 -22.97 28.80
C GLU A 113 -14.51 -22.55 27.67
N HIS A 114 -14.18 -22.83 26.41
CA HIS A 114 -14.98 -22.48 25.22
C HIS A 114 -15.30 -20.98 25.11
N LEU A 115 -14.41 -20.14 25.62
CA LEU A 115 -14.56 -18.69 25.59
C LEU A 115 -14.48 -18.19 24.15
N SER A 116 -15.48 -17.41 23.73
CA SER A 116 -15.46 -16.66 22.48
C SER A 116 -15.77 -15.19 22.77
N ALA A 117 -15.26 -14.28 21.94
CA ALA A 117 -15.54 -12.85 22.06
C ALA A 117 -17.06 -12.57 22.05
N VAL A 118 -17.82 -13.32 21.25
CA VAL A 118 -19.28 -13.21 21.18
C VAL A 118 -19.95 -13.72 22.46
N ALA A 119 -19.44 -14.80 23.07
CA ALA A 119 -19.96 -15.30 24.34
C ALA A 119 -19.71 -14.30 25.48
N MET A 120 -18.57 -13.60 25.48
CA MET A 120 -18.26 -12.55 26.46
C MET A 120 -19.18 -11.33 26.38
N MET A 121 -19.78 -11.07 25.21
CA MET A 121 -20.68 -9.93 25.00
C MET A 121 -22.14 -10.19 25.44
N LYS A 122 -22.51 -11.43 25.79
CA LYS A 122 -23.89 -11.80 26.15
C LYS A 122 -24.03 -12.06 27.67
N PRO A 123 -24.80 -11.26 28.44
CA PRO A 123 -25.16 -11.63 29.82
C PRO A 123 -26.10 -12.86 29.80
N PRO A 124 -25.94 -13.87 30.70
CA PRO A 124 -25.17 -13.93 31.94
C PRO A 124 -23.80 -14.63 31.83
N HIS A 125 -23.30 -14.87 30.62
CA HIS A 125 -22.08 -15.66 30.35
C HIS A 125 -20.78 -14.90 30.56
N THR A 126 -20.78 -13.84 31.37
CA THR A 126 -19.55 -13.13 31.75
C THR A 126 -18.62 -14.12 32.44
N PRO A 127 -17.50 -14.50 31.81
CA PRO A 127 -16.62 -15.51 32.37
C PRO A 127 -15.98 -14.98 33.65
N VAL A 128 -15.77 -15.88 34.62
CA VAL A 128 -15.08 -15.51 35.86
C VAL A 128 -13.65 -15.09 35.50
N PRO A 129 -13.21 -13.89 35.87
CA PRO A 129 -11.86 -13.44 35.57
C PRO A 129 -10.85 -14.32 36.33
N HIS A 130 -9.99 -15.00 35.58
CA HIS A 130 -8.92 -15.85 36.12
C HIS A 130 -7.57 -15.14 36.03
N SER A 131 -7.46 -13.95 36.61
CA SER A 131 -6.24 -13.14 36.59
C SER A 131 -5.05 -13.91 37.17
N GLY A 132 -3.94 -13.96 36.43
CA GLY A 132 -2.68 -14.57 36.89
C GLY A 132 -2.64 -16.10 36.90
N LYS A 133 -3.63 -16.79 36.32
CA LYS A 133 -3.62 -18.26 36.20
C LYS A 133 -3.68 -18.70 34.74
N ALA A 134 -2.66 -19.44 34.31
CA ALA A 134 -2.66 -20.09 33.00
C ALA A 134 -3.74 -21.18 32.94
N ARG A 135 -4.57 -21.16 31.89
CA ARG A 135 -5.64 -22.13 31.65
C ARG A 135 -5.30 -23.05 30.48
N ARG A 136 -5.79 -24.29 30.56
CA ARG A 136 -5.57 -25.33 29.55
C ARG A 136 -6.85 -25.67 28.83
N ILE A 137 -6.76 -25.96 27.54
CA ILE A 137 -7.90 -26.47 26.78
C ILE A 137 -8.23 -27.88 27.25
N VAL A 138 -9.50 -28.12 27.55
CA VAL A 138 -10.01 -29.42 27.96
C VAL A 138 -9.98 -30.36 26.76
N GLY A 139 -9.41 -31.56 26.93
CA GLY A 139 -9.24 -32.55 25.86
C GLY A 139 -7.80 -32.71 25.37
N LEU A 140 -6.91 -31.75 25.67
CA LEU A 140 -5.50 -31.86 25.28
C LEU A 140 -4.69 -32.77 26.23
N PRO A 141 -3.80 -33.65 25.72
CA PRO A 141 -2.98 -34.55 26.52
C PRO A 141 -2.17 -33.81 27.59
N LYS A 142 -2.22 -34.24 28.85
CA LYS A 142 -1.47 -33.57 29.95
C LYS A 142 0.05 -33.58 29.76
N GLY A 143 0.58 -34.54 28.99
CA GLY A 143 1.99 -34.60 28.62
C GLY A 143 2.36 -33.55 27.56
N ARG A 144 3.67 -33.26 27.42
CA ARG A 144 4.15 -32.30 26.40
C ARG A 144 4.13 -32.87 24.99
N LYS A 145 4.55 -34.13 24.82
CA LYS A 145 4.68 -34.76 23.51
C LYS A 145 3.32 -34.90 22.84
N GLY A 146 3.20 -34.42 21.60
CA GLY A 146 1.98 -34.57 20.80
C GLY A 146 0.81 -33.69 21.24
N ARG A 147 1.05 -32.77 22.20
CA ARG A 147 0.00 -31.85 22.67
C ARG A 147 -0.39 -30.85 21.59
N ALA A 148 0.58 -30.33 20.85
CA ALA A 148 0.33 -29.44 19.71
C ALA A 148 -0.45 -30.14 18.59
N VAL A 149 -0.07 -31.39 18.24
CA VAL A 149 -0.78 -32.19 17.22
C VAL A 149 -2.23 -32.47 17.63
N ALA A 150 -2.48 -32.82 18.90
CA ALA A 150 -3.83 -32.97 19.42
C ALA A 150 -4.64 -31.66 19.36
N GLY A 151 -4.01 -30.52 19.63
CA GLY A 151 -4.62 -29.20 19.49
C GLY A 151 -4.97 -28.87 18.05
N LEU A 152 -4.07 -29.16 17.12
CA LEU A 152 -4.31 -29.01 15.69
C LEU A 152 -5.53 -29.85 15.26
N ALA A 153 -5.58 -31.13 15.63
CA ALA A 153 -6.70 -32.01 15.30
C ALA A 153 -8.04 -31.50 15.85
N GLN A 154 -8.04 -30.96 17.07
CA GLN A 154 -9.24 -30.36 17.66
C GLN A 154 -9.71 -29.12 16.88
N LEU A 155 -8.76 -28.28 16.41
CA LEU A 155 -9.06 -27.12 15.59
C LEU A 155 -9.57 -27.51 14.20
N MET A 156 -9.00 -28.56 13.58
CA MET A 156 -9.42 -29.06 12.27
C MET A 156 -10.91 -29.45 12.25
N GLY A 157 -11.43 -30.02 13.32
CA GLY A 157 -12.86 -30.40 13.43
C GLY A 157 -13.84 -29.23 13.27
N SER A 158 -13.39 -27.99 13.49
CA SER A 158 -14.21 -26.77 13.35
C SER A 158 -13.81 -25.91 12.16
N LEU A 159 -12.75 -26.28 11.43
CA LEU A 159 -12.14 -25.46 10.38
C LEU A 159 -12.98 -25.37 9.10
N SER A 160 -13.91 -26.32 8.88
CA SER A 160 -14.84 -26.30 7.75
C SER A 160 -15.62 -24.99 7.64
N THR A 161 -15.97 -24.37 8.78
CA THR A 161 -16.68 -23.09 8.82
C THR A 161 -15.81 -21.92 8.35
N VAL A 162 -14.49 -21.97 8.60
CA VAL A 162 -13.52 -20.96 8.17
C VAL A 162 -13.21 -21.11 6.68
N LEU A 163 -13.20 -22.34 6.18
CA LEU A 163 -12.88 -22.66 4.79
C LEU A 163 -14.10 -22.57 3.86
N ALA A 164 -15.32 -22.52 4.40
CA ALA A 164 -16.55 -22.41 3.60
C ALA A 164 -16.55 -21.26 2.57
N PRO A 165 -15.95 -20.08 2.83
CA PRO A 165 -15.88 -19.00 1.85
C PRO A 165 -14.76 -19.14 0.81
N LEU A 166 -13.94 -20.19 0.90
CA LEU A 166 -12.82 -20.42 -0.02
C LEU A 166 -13.35 -20.74 -1.42
N PRO A 167 -12.95 -20.00 -2.47
CA PRO A 167 -13.35 -20.30 -3.83
C PRO A 167 -12.72 -21.61 -4.32
N PRO A 168 -13.44 -22.39 -5.15
CA PRO A 168 -12.90 -23.60 -5.75
C PRO A 168 -11.75 -23.25 -6.70
N SER A 169 -10.70 -24.08 -6.71
CA SER A 169 -9.52 -23.96 -7.59
C SER A 169 -8.49 -22.87 -7.23
N GLU A 170 -8.67 -22.11 -6.15
CA GLU A 170 -7.62 -21.20 -5.67
C GLU A 170 -6.48 -21.93 -4.97
N SER A 171 -5.30 -21.32 -5.03
CA SER A 171 -4.13 -21.81 -4.30
C SER A 171 -4.23 -21.44 -2.82
N LEU A 172 -4.09 -22.44 -1.94
CA LEU A 172 -4.12 -22.27 -0.49
C LEU A 172 -2.70 -22.41 0.06
N SER A 173 -2.15 -21.32 0.58
CA SER A 173 -0.91 -21.29 1.34
C SER A 173 -1.24 -21.39 2.83
N VAL A 174 -0.53 -22.26 3.55
CA VAL A 174 -0.84 -22.54 4.96
C VAL A 174 0.38 -22.28 5.81
N THR A 175 0.21 -21.46 6.84
CA THR A 175 1.22 -21.20 7.86
C THR A 175 0.72 -21.62 9.23
N VAL A 176 1.41 -22.56 9.87
CA VAL A 176 1.14 -23.00 11.24
C VAL A 176 2.12 -22.32 12.19
N LEU A 177 1.60 -21.43 13.02
CA LEU A 177 2.30 -20.75 14.10
C LEU A 177 2.20 -21.56 15.38
N THR A 178 3.32 -22.05 15.91
CA THR A 178 3.29 -22.89 17.11
C THR A 178 4.42 -22.61 18.10
N ASP A 179 4.13 -22.78 19.38
CA ASP A 179 5.12 -22.77 20.46
C ASP A 179 5.73 -24.15 20.73
N ALA A 180 5.38 -25.16 19.92
CA ALA A 180 5.95 -26.49 19.99
C ALA A 180 7.45 -26.49 19.61
N PRO A 181 8.26 -27.36 20.24
CA PRO A 181 9.67 -27.49 19.90
C PRO A 181 9.85 -28.01 18.45
N GLN A 182 10.98 -27.66 17.85
CA GLN A 182 11.23 -27.87 16.41
C GLN A 182 11.18 -29.34 15.97
N ASP A 183 11.40 -30.28 16.88
CA ASP A 183 11.26 -31.71 16.64
C ASP A 183 9.81 -32.15 16.36
N GLU A 184 8.81 -31.39 16.81
CA GLU A 184 7.39 -31.66 16.55
C GLU A 184 6.87 -30.97 15.27
N HIS A 185 7.68 -30.10 14.62
CA HIS A 185 7.25 -29.34 13.43
C HIS A 185 6.91 -30.22 12.22
N PRO A 186 7.70 -31.25 11.85
CA PRO A 186 7.35 -32.13 10.73
C PRO A 186 6.03 -32.87 10.96
N ALA A 187 5.81 -33.39 12.17
CA ALA A 187 4.57 -34.10 12.52
C ALA A 187 3.34 -33.17 12.45
N LEU A 188 3.49 -31.89 12.82
CA LEU A 188 2.44 -30.89 12.66
C LEU A 188 2.17 -30.56 11.19
N ALA A 189 3.22 -30.44 10.37
CA ALA A 189 3.07 -30.18 8.94
C ALA A 189 2.30 -31.31 8.26
N ASP A 190 2.71 -32.56 8.52
CA ASP A 190 2.08 -33.77 7.95
C ASP A 190 0.62 -33.90 8.38
N ALA A 191 0.34 -33.75 9.68
CA ALA A 191 -1.03 -33.80 10.20
C ALA A 191 -1.90 -32.70 9.62
N CYS A 192 -1.38 -31.48 9.49
CA CYS A 192 -2.09 -30.36 8.89
C CYS A 192 -2.38 -30.62 7.41
N GLN A 193 -1.40 -31.09 6.66
CA GLN A 193 -1.54 -31.36 5.23
C GLN A 193 -2.57 -32.47 4.97
N GLN A 194 -2.54 -33.54 5.76
CA GLN A 194 -3.51 -34.63 5.65
C GLN A 194 -4.94 -34.11 5.90
N HIS A 195 -5.17 -33.42 7.02
CA HIS A 195 -6.51 -32.92 7.35
C HIS A 195 -7.03 -31.88 6.37
N LEU A 196 -6.17 -30.99 5.86
CA LEU A 196 -6.60 -30.00 4.88
C LEU A 196 -6.91 -30.63 3.52
N SER A 197 -6.17 -31.66 3.12
CA SER A 197 -6.46 -32.38 1.86
C SER A 197 -7.86 -33.00 1.88
N ASP A 198 -8.31 -33.47 3.05
CA ASP A 198 -9.67 -33.99 3.23
C ASP A 198 -10.74 -32.88 3.22
N LEU A 199 -10.45 -31.72 3.82
CA LEU A 199 -11.39 -30.60 3.95
C LEU A 199 -11.53 -29.74 2.68
N THR A 200 -10.48 -29.66 1.86
CA THR A 200 -10.45 -28.85 0.64
C THR A 200 -10.00 -29.65 -0.58
N PRO A 201 -10.79 -30.64 -1.04
CA PRO A 201 -10.41 -31.51 -2.15
C PRO A 201 -10.34 -30.76 -3.50
N SER A 202 -10.95 -29.57 -3.60
CA SER A 202 -11.03 -28.78 -4.83
C SER A 202 -10.02 -27.62 -4.92
N SER A 203 -9.18 -27.43 -3.90
CA SER A 203 -8.18 -26.36 -3.85
C SER A 203 -6.78 -26.93 -3.97
N THR A 204 -5.87 -26.18 -4.60
CA THR A 204 -4.46 -26.62 -4.70
C THR A 204 -3.71 -26.14 -3.46
N LEU A 205 -3.26 -27.08 -2.64
CA LEU A 205 -2.43 -26.77 -1.47
C LEU A 205 -1.00 -26.44 -1.94
N ALA A 206 -0.57 -25.18 -1.77
CA ALA A 206 0.77 -24.74 -2.16
C ALA A 206 1.87 -25.28 -1.23
N GLY A 207 1.50 -25.63 0.00
CA GLY A 207 2.39 -26.19 1.02
C GLY A 207 1.96 -25.80 2.43
N VAL A 208 2.46 -26.53 3.42
CA VAL A 208 2.29 -26.22 4.85
C VAL A 208 3.63 -25.81 5.42
N HIS A 209 3.70 -24.57 5.92
CA HIS A 209 4.88 -24.03 6.57
C HIS A 209 4.64 -23.94 8.07
N VAL A 210 5.48 -24.60 8.88
CA VAL A 210 5.41 -24.53 10.34
C VAL A 210 6.52 -23.61 10.85
N THR A 211 6.17 -22.63 11.67
CA THR A 211 7.13 -21.69 12.26
C THR A 211 6.69 -21.29 13.66
N SER A 212 7.63 -20.84 14.49
CA SER A 212 7.32 -20.32 15.83
C SER A 212 6.92 -18.86 15.85
N GLN A 213 7.27 -18.11 14.80
CA GLN A 213 7.05 -16.67 14.70
C GLN A 213 6.73 -16.26 13.26
N LEU A 214 5.87 -15.25 13.13
CA LEU A 214 5.57 -14.59 11.87
C LEU A 214 6.14 -13.17 11.89
N SER A 215 6.92 -12.81 10.87
CA SER A 215 7.48 -11.46 10.77
C SER A 215 6.38 -10.41 10.59
N PHE A 216 6.54 -9.25 11.21
CA PHE A 216 5.70 -8.08 10.91
C PHE A 216 5.86 -7.59 9.45
N THR A 217 6.98 -7.94 8.80
CA THR A 217 7.21 -7.62 7.38
C THR A 217 6.43 -8.52 6.43
N TRP A 218 5.97 -9.70 6.88
CA TRP A 218 5.26 -10.67 6.03
C TRP A 218 4.04 -10.03 5.35
N MET A 219 3.24 -9.26 6.09
CA MET A 219 2.06 -8.62 5.52
C MET A 219 2.44 -7.57 4.48
N GLU A 220 3.47 -6.77 4.75
CA GLU A 220 3.97 -5.76 3.82
C GLU A 220 4.54 -6.39 2.54
N GLU A 221 5.24 -7.52 2.66
CA GLU A 221 5.76 -8.29 1.52
C GLU A 221 4.64 -8.90 0.70
N THR A 222 3.66 -9.55 1.34
CA THR A 222 2.47 -10.12 0.70
C THR A 222 1.63 -9.04 -0.01
N LEU A 223 1.52 -7.84 0.58
CA LEU A 223 0.86 -6.70 -0.06
C LEU A 223 1.73 -5.98 -1.10
N LYS A 224 3.04 -6.27 -1.21
CA LYS A 224 3.89 -5.73 -2.27
C LYS A 224 3.92 -6.65 -3.48
N THR A 225 4.10 -7.95 -3.25
CA THR A 225 4.15 -8.95 -4.31
C THR A 225 2.73 -9.37 -4.72
N PRO A 226 2.36 -9.33 -6.01
CA PRO A 226 1.10 -9.92 -6.44
C PRO A 226 1.14 -11.42 -6.15
N ARG A 227 0.28 -11.88 -5.25
CA ARG A 227 0.07 -13.30 -4.94
C ARG A 227 -1.40 -13.62 -5.15
N ASP A 228 -1.65 -14.58 -6.04
CA ASP A 228 -2.99 -15.12 -6.30
C ASP A 228 -3.17 -16.36 -5.41
N ALA A 229 -3.08 -16.13 -4.09
CA ALA A 229 -3.18 -17.17 -3.09
C ALA A 229 -3.97 -16.68 -1.89
N VAL A 230 -4.77 -17.57 -1.34
CA VAL A 230 -5.40 -17.39 -0.03
C VAL A 230 -4.46 -17.95 1.02
N GLU A 231 -4.24 -17.18 2.08
CA GLU A 231 -3.35 -17.52 3.19
C GLU A 231 -4.19 -17.97 4.39
N LEU A 232 -4.01 -19.21 4.82
CA LEU A 232 -4.55 -19.74 6.05
C LEU A 232 -3.47 -19.70 7.13
N ILE A 233 -3.68 -18.88 8.15
CA ILE A 233 -2.81 -18.86 9.32
C ILE A 233 -3.48 -19.65 10.44
N ILE A 234 -2.81 -20.69 10.90
CA ILE A 234 -3.23 -21.55 12.01
C ILE A 234 -2.32 -21.24 13.19
N ILE A 235 -2.87 -21.02 14.37
CA ILE A 235 -2.14 -20.75 15.59
C ILE A 235 -2.40 -21.91 16.55
N VAL A 236 -1.32 -22.58 16.99
CA VAL A 236 -1.34 -23.69 17.94
C VAL A 236 -0.41 -23.35 19.09
N GLN A 237 -0.97 -22.73 20.13
CA GLN A 237 -0.26 -22.34 21.34
C GLN A 237 -0.67 -23.27 22.49
N ALA A 238 0.16 -24.28 22.79
CA ALA A 238 -0.16 -25.34 23.74
C ALA A 238 0.99 -25.73 24.69
N HIS A 239 2.18 -25.12 24.53
CA HIS A 239 3.41 -25.44 25.26
C HIS A 239 3.82 -24.36 26.29
N GLY A 240 2.93 -23.40 26.58
CA GLY A 240 3.22 -22.27 27.48
C GLY A 240 3.49 -22.58 28.93
N LYS A 241 3.08 -23.76 29.42
CA LYS A 241 3.11 -24.08 30.86
C LYS A 241 2.52 -22.89 31.65
N ASP A 242 2.99 -22.62 32.84
CA ASP A 242 2.37 -21.61 33.70
C ASP A 242 2.63 -20.15 33.25
N ALA A 243 3.41 -19.94 32.18
CA ALA A 243 3.67 -18.61 31.63
C ALA A 243 2.44 -18.02 30.91
N TYR A 244 1.67 -18.86 30.20
CA TYR A 244 0.47 -18.43 29.50
C TYR A 244 -0.54 -19.57 29.27
N SER A 245 -1.79 -19.17 29.04
CA SER A 245 -2.90 -20.07 28.71
C SER A 245 -2.76 -20.65 27.31
N ASP A 246 -3.30 -21.85 27.11
CA ASP A 246 -3.41 -22.43 25.78
C ASP A 246 -4.35 -21.59 24.91
N GLY A 247 -4.12 -21.60 23.60
CA GLY A 247 -4.96 -20.94 22.61
C GLY A 247 -4.80 -21.57 21.25
N LEU A 248 -5.91 -21.85 20.59
CA LEU A 248 -5.92 -22.30 19.20
C LEU A 248 -6.72 -21.29 18.38
N ALA A 249 -6.23 -20.96 17.19
CA ALA A 249 -6.95 -20.09 16.29
C ALA A 249 -6.66 -20.43 14.83
N ALA A 250 -7.57 -20.05 13.95
CA ALA A 250 -7.36 -20.05 12.51
C ALA A 250 -7.91 -18.76 11.94
N ILE A 251 -7.23 -18.18 10.96
CA ILE A 251 -7.71 -17.03 10.21
C ILE A 251 -7.43 -17.22 8.73
N LEU A 252 -8.44 -16.99 7.90
CA LEU A 252 -8.34 -17.02 6.45
C LEU A 252 -8.19 -15.60 5.93
N LEU A 253 -7.08 -15.34 5.26
CA LEU A 253 -6.67 -14.05 4.75
C LEU A 253 -6.45 -14.12 3.25
N CYS A 254 -6.77 -13.04 2.53
CA CYS A 254 -6.34 -12.90 1.13
C CYS A 254 -6.00 -11.44 0.82
N PRO A 255 -5.14 -11.17 -0.17
CA PRO A 255 -4.91 -9.81 -0.64
C PRO A 255 -6.19 -9.18 -1.19
N ASP A 256 -6.30 -7.85 -1.12
CA ASP A 256 -7.48 -7.12 -1.60
C ASP A 256 -7.78 -7.35 -3.09
N THR A 257 -6.76 -7.60 -3.91
CA THR A 257 -6.89 -7.93 -5.33
C THR A 257 -7.66 -9.23 -5.54
N VAL A 258 -7.30 -10.28 -4.80
CA VAL A 258 -7.97 -11.60 -4.85
C VAL A 258 -9.39 -11.48 -4.30
N ALA A 259 -9.56 -10.79 -3.16
CA ALA A 259 -10.88 -10.58 -2.57
C ALA A 259 -11.86 -9.89 -3.54
N LYS A 260 -11.39 -8.87 -4.27
CA LYS A 260 -12.18 -8.14 -5.27
C LYS A 260 -12.44 -8.98 -6.52
N ALA A 261 -11.43 -9.67 -7.04
CA ALA A 261 -11.54 -10.49 -8.25
C ALA A 261 -12.58 -11.62 -8.09
N HIS A 262 -12.57 -12.29 -6.94
CA HIS A 262 -13.46 -13.42 -6.66
C HIS A 262 -14.70 -13.04 -5.83
N LYS A 263 -14.91 -11.73 -5.57
CA LYS A 263 -16.03 -11.19 -4.77
C LYS A 263 -16.19 -11.91 -3.42
N LEU A 264 -15.07 -12.17 -2.75
CA LEU A 264 -15.03 -12.92 -1.51
C LEU A 264 -15.63 -12.09 -0.35
N PRO A 265 -16.30 -12.73 0.62
CA PRO A 265 -16.80 -12.03 1.79
C PRO A 265 -15.65 -11.50 2.64
N ILE A 266 -15.78 -10.25 3.09
CA ILE A 266 -14.78 -9.57 3.92
C ILE A 266 -15.41 -9.29 5.29
N ALA A 267 -14.99 -10.03 6.30
CA ALA A 267 -15.41 -9.80 7.69
C ALA A 267 -14.64 -8.63 8.32
N ALA A 268 -13.35 -8.49 8.00
CA ALA A 268 -12.51 -7.38 8.44
C ALA A 268 -11.39 -7.08 7.43
N ARG A 269 -10.80 -5.88 7.54
CA ARG A 269 -9.64 -5.45 6.74
C ARG A 269 -8.44 -5.24 7.65
N LEU A 270 -7.35 -5.94 7.40
CA LEU A 270 -6.05 -5.68 8.00
C LEU A 270 -5.31 -4.70 7.10
N LEU A 271 -5.23 -3.46 7.55
CA LEU A 271 -4.61 -2.37 6.80
C LEU A 271 -3.09 -2.51 6.81
N ARG A 272 -2.44 -1.97 5.77
CA ARG A 272 -0.98 -1.99 5.64
C ARG A 272 -0.31 -1.47 6.93
N PRO A 273 0.63 -2.23 7.53
CA PRO A 273 1.33 -1.79 8.72
C PRO A 273 2.24 -0.59 8.40
N MET A 274 2.30 0.36 9.33
CA MET A 274 3.24 1.48 9.28
C MET A 274 4.25 1.33 10.42
N PRO A 275 5.54 1.09 10.13
CA PRO A 275 6.57 1.20 11.16
C PRO A 275 6.62 2.65 11.64
N LEU A 276 6.55 2.84 12.95
CA LEU A 276 6.63 4.16 13.57
C LEU A 276 8.06 4.42 14.04
N ASP A 277 8.53 5.65 13.82
CA ASP A 277 9.74 6.15 14.43
C ASP A 277 9.36 7.08 15.60
N VAL A 278 9.87 6.77 16.80
CA VAL A 278 9.49 7.48 18.03
C VAL A 278 9.93 8.95 17.96
N ASP A 279 11.05 9.22 17.28
CA ASP A 279 11.60 10.57 17.15
C ASP A 279 10.80 11.44 16.16
N SER A 280 10.02 10.83 15.26
CA SER A 280 9.18 11.52 14.27
C SER A 280 7.69 11.20 14.37
N LEU A 281 7.21 10.82 15.57
CA LEU A 281 5.87 10.30 15.79
C LEU A 281 4.75 11.23 15.29
N GLU A 282 4.88 12.54 15.47
CA GLU A 282 3.86 13.51 15.04
C GLU A 282 3.66 13.51 13.51
N THR A 283 4.76 13.51 12.76
CA THR A 283 4.76 13.45 11.29
C THR A 283 4.24 12.10 10.80
N ASP A 284 4.66 11.02 11.45
CA ASP A 284 4.25 9.65 11.11
C ASP A 284 2.76 9.44 11.34
N PHE A 285 2.24 9.91 12.48
CA PHE A 285 0.83 9.77 12.81
C PHE A 285 -0.05 10.60 11.88
N THR A 286 0.38 11.81 11.53
CA THR A 286 -0.31 12.64 10.53
C THR A 286 -0.36 11.94 9.18
N THR A 287 0.76 11.37 8.73
CA THR A 287 0.85 10.60 7.48
C THR A 287 -0.05 9.36 7.51
N PHE A 288 -0.02 8.61 8.62
CA PHE A 288 -0.87 7.45 8.85
C PHE A 288 -2.35 7.81 8.73
N LEU A 289 -2.80 8.85 9.44
CA LEU A 289 -4.20 9.28 9.43
C LEU A 289 -4.63 9.76 8.05
N GLN A 290 -3.81 10.54 7.34
CA GLN A 290 -4.15 11.03 6.00
C GLN A 290 -4.38 9.90 4.98
N ILE A 291 -3.66 8.79 5.13
CA ILE A 291 -3.69 7.65 4.21
C ILE A 291 -4.78 6.66 4.64
N GLN A 292 -4.78 6.24 5.91
CA GLN A 292 -5.66 5.19 6.40
C GLN A 292 -7.07 5.66 6.76
N ALA A 293 -7.29 6.95 7.06
CA ALA A 293 -8.66 7.44 7.30
C ALA A 293 -9.55 7.32 6.04
N LYS A 294 -8.93 7.29 4.85
CA LYS A 294 -9.63 7.09 3.57
C LYS A 294 -9.90 5.61 3.25
N ALA A 295 -9.36 4.67 4.03
CA ALA A 295 -9.50 3.23 3.82
C ALA A 295 -10.67 2.59 4.61
N ARG A 296 -11.26 3.36 5.54
CA ARG A 296 -12.50 3.01 6.26
C ARG A 296 -13.71 3.19 5.36
#